data_AF-A0A8H9GAL6-F1
#
_entry.id   AF-A0A8H9GAL6-F1
#
_cell.length_a   1.000
_cell.length_b   1.000
_cell.length_c   1.000
_cell.angle_alpha   90.00
_cell.angle_beta   90.00
_cell.angle_gamma   90.00
#
_symmetry.space_group_name_H-M   'P 1'
#
loop_
_entity.id
_entity.type
_entity.pdbx_description
1 polymer ?
#
loop_
_entity_poly.entity_id
_entity_poly.type
_entity_poly.pdbx_seq_one_letter_code
_entity_poly.pdbx_strand_id
1 'polypeptide(L)'
;MPAGAVYTLADDGLSSPWRGLCWVNPPYDDTRTWLQRLADHGEGIALVFARTDTKWFHEAAKSADLVCFTSGRIKFIDGRTMQPGGSPGAGSVFLAWGATAAAALGASGLGLCFHLDSISG
;
A
#
# COMPACT_ATOMS: atom_id res chain seq x y z
N MET A 1 7.67 -2.62 -19.03
CA MET A 1 7.00 -2.72 -17.72
C MET A 1 5.92 -1.65 -17.67
N PRO A 2 4.78 -1.86 -16.99
CA PRO A 2 3.66 -0.90 -16.96
C PRO A 2 3.93 0.37 -16.13
N ALA A 3 5.02 0.43 -15.34
CA ALA A 3 5.43 1.61 -14.58
C ALA A 3 6.50 2.43 -15.32
N GLY A 4 6.43 3.76 -15.24
CA GLY A 4 7.41 4.67 -15.84
C GLY A 4 8.74 4.77 -15.08
N ALA A 5 8.76 4.40 -13.80
CA ALA A 5 9.96 4.26 -12.97
C ALA A 5 9.75 3.15 -11.95
N VAL A 6 10.84 2.46 -11.58
CA VAL A 6 10.83 1.37 -10.59
C VAL A 6 12.02 1.57 -9.67
N TYR A 7 11.78 1.53 -8.36
CA TYR A 7 12.81 1.51 -7.33
C TYR A 7 12.78 0.16 -6.62
N THR A 8 13.96 -0.40 -6.41
CA THR A 8 14.18 -1.67 -5.72
C THR A 8 14.91 -1.42 -4.40
N LEU A 9 15.21 -2.49 -3.67
CA LEU A 9 16.03 -2.42 -2.46
C LEU A 9 17.42 -1.79 -2.71
N ALA A 10 17.92 -1.82 -3.95
CA ALA A 10 19.22 -1.24 -4.31
C ALA A 10 19.18 0.28 -4.52
N ASP A 11 18.01 0.86 -4.77
CA ASP A 11 17.86 2.24 -5.26
C ASP A 11 17.57 3.26 -4.15
N ASP A 12 17.55 2.81 -2.89
CA ASP A 12 17.04 3.58 -1.74
C ASP A 12 15.75 4.35 -2.10
N GLY A 13 14.67 3.59 -2.23
CA GLY A 13 13.40 4.13 -2.68
C GLY A 13 12.84 5.23 -1.78
N LEU A 14 13.32 5.38 -0.52
CA LEU A 14 12.94 6.43 0.44
C LEU A 14 13.64 7.78 0.20
N SER A 15 14.78 7.82 -0.49
CA SER A 15 15.45 9.08 -0.87
C SER A 15 15.22 9.44 -2.34
N SER A 16 14.81 8.47 -3.15
CA SER A 16 14.51 8.65 -4.57
C SER A 16 13.29 9.55 -4.84
N PRO A 17 13.26 10.35 -5.92
CA PRO A 17 12.15 11.27 -6.22
C PRO A 17 10.87 10.51 -6.62
N TRP A 18 9.74 10.84 -5.97
CA TRP A 18 8.43 10.29 -6.30
C TRP A 18 7.65 11.24 -7.21
N ARG A 19 6.93 10.69 -8.19
CA ARG A 19 6.18 11.47 -9.20
C ARG A 19 4.91 10.74 -9.60
N GLY A 20 3.83 11.50 -9.78
CA GLY A 20 2.55 10.96 -10.23
C GLY A 20 1.97 9.94 -9.25
N LEU A 21 1.27 8.94 -9.79
CA LEU A 21 0.66 7.87 -9.00
C LEU A 21 1.70 6.82 -8.61
N CYS A 22 2.00 6.72 -7.31
CA CYS A 22 2.96 5.75 -6.79
C CYS A 22 2.29 4.44 -6.34
N TRP A 23 2.90 3.31 -6.66
CA TRP A 23 2.57 2.01 -6.08
C TRP A 23 3.68 1.61 -5.10
N VAL A 24 3.32 1.29 -3.87
CA VAL A 24 4.28 1.02 -2.79
C VAL A 24 3.96 -0.33 -2.13
N ASN A 25 4.91 -1.26 -2.16
CA ASN A 25 4.88 -2.46 -1.34
C ASN A 25 6.11 -2.41 -0.44
N PRO A 26 5.98 -1.77 0.74
CA PRO A 26 7.12 -1.45 1.57
C PRO A 26 7.72 -2.72 2.18
N PRO A 27 9.00 -2.67 2.57
CA PRO A 27 9.56 -3.72 3.40
C PRO A 27 8.80 -3.77 4.74
N TYR A 28 8.49 -4.99 5.20
CA TYR A 28 7.57 -5.18 6.33
C TYR A 28 8.14 -4.76 7.70
N ASP A 29 9.46 -4.59 7.79
CA ASP A 29 10.17 -4.10 8.97
C ASP A 29 10.10 -2.56 9.13
N ASP A 30 9.84 -1.82 8.05
CA ASP A 30 9.74 -0.35 8.08
C ASP A 30 8.45 0.19 7.41
N THR A 31 7.32 -0.48 7.62
CA THR A 31 6.06 -0.09 6.97
C THR A 31 5.65 1.37 7.28
N ARG A 32 5.88 1.84 8.50
CA ARG A 32 5.44 3.16 8.96
C ARG A 32 6.07 4.30 8.16
N THR A 33 7.38 4.29 7.96
CA THR A 33 8.11 5.38 7.29
C THR A 33 7.68 5.51 5.84
N TRP A 34 7.46 4.39 5.16
CA TRP A 34 6.99 4.37 3.77
C TRP A 34 5.57 4.88 3.62
N LEU A 35 4.66 4.50 4.54
CA LEU A 35 3.28 5.01 4.51
C LEU A 35 3.22 6.50 4.81
N GLN A 36 4.02 7.00 5.77
CA GLN A 36 4.10 8.44 6.02
C GLN A 36 4.59 9.19 4.78
N ARG A 37 5.62 8.67 4.12
CA ARG A 37 6.13 9.28 2.89
C ARG A 37 5.11 9.27 1.76
N LEU A 38 4.31 8.21 1.64
CA LEU A 38 3.23 8.13 0.65
C LEU A 38 2.09 9.09 0.95
N ALA A 39 1.74 9.24 2.23
CA ALA A 39 0.80 10.26 2.68
C ALA A 39 1.29 11.67 2.34
N ASP A 40 2.57 11.97 2.62
CA ASP A 40 3.18 13.27 2.31
C ASP A 40 3.27 13.54 0.80
N HIS A 41 3.48 12.49 -0.01
CA HIS A 41 3.46 12.57 -1.47
C HIS A 41 2.05 12.81 -2.02
N GLY A 42 1.02 12.28 -1.36
CA GLY A 42 -0.39 12.63 -1.58
C GLY A 42 -1.07 11.96 -2.78
N GLU A 43 -0.39 11.12 -3.56
CA GLU A 43 -1.00 10.35 -4.66
C GLU A 43 -0.36 8.97 -4.84
N GLY A 44 -1.01 7.92 -4.33
CA GLY A 44 -0.55 6.55 -4.50
C GLY A 44 -1.26 5.49 -3.66
N ILE A 45 -0.91 4.23 -3.91
CA ILE A 45 -1.50 3.03 -3.30
C ILE A 45 -0.40 2.23 -2.62
N ALA A 46 -0.61 1.88 -1.35
CA ALA A 46 0.24 0.96 -0.62
C ALA A 46 -0.42 -0.41 -0.42
N LEU A 47 0.35 -1.49 -0.57
CA LEU A 47 -0.02 -2.85 -0.16
C LEU A 47 0.74 -3.23 1.10
N VAL A 48 0.01 -3.52 2.19
CA VAL A 48 0.62 -3.91 3.48
C VAL A 48 -0.12 -5.08 4.11
N PHE A 49 0.44 -5.65 5.17
CA PHE A 49 -0.29 -6.61 5.99
C PHE A 49 -1.41 -5.91 6.78
N ALA A 50 -2.55 -6.58 6.87
CA ALA A 50 -3.71 -6.13 7.66
C ALA A 50 -3.42 -6.28 9.17
N ARG A 51 -2.62 -5.36 9.71
CA ARG A 51 -2.28 -5.25 11.13
C ARG A 51 -3.09 -4.12 11.76
N THR A 52 -4.40 -4.27 11.74
CA THR A 52 -5.36 -3.21 12.09
C THR A 52 -5.32 -2.77 13.55
N ASP A 53 -4.59 -3.50 14.39
CA ASP A 53 -4.35 -3.25 15.82
C ASP A 53 -3.11 -2.36 16.07
N THR A 54 -2.28 -2.15 15.05
CA THR A 54 -1.00 -1.44 15.21
C THR A 54 -1.16 0.08 15.10
N LYS A 55 -0.34 0.81 15.85
CA LYS A 55 -0.34 2.28 15.83
C LYS A 55 -0.13 2.86 14.43
N TRP A 56 0.82 2.30 13.67
CA TRP A 56 1.12 2.78 12.32
C TRP A 56 -0.07 2.59 11.39
N PHE A 57 -0.86 1.53 11.56
CA PHE A 57 -2.05 1.31 10.73
C PHE A 57 -3.09 2.38 10.99
N HIS A 58 -3.36 2.69 12.26
CA HIS A 58 -4.28 3.77 12.62
C HIS A 58 -3.79 5.14 12.14
N GLU A 59 -2.48 5.43 12.23
CA GLU A 59 -1.89 6.67 11.71
C GLU A 59 -2.07 6.77 10.18
N ALA A 60 -1.77 5.69 9.45
CA ALA A 60 -1.94 5.65 8.01
C ALA A 60 -3.41 5.75 7.59
N ALA A 61 -4.30 4.96 8.21
CA ALA A 61 -5.73 4.99 7.91
C ALA A 61 -6.37 6.36 8.20
N LYS A 62 -5.93 7.08 9.24
CA LYS A 62 -6.42 8.45 9.52
C LYS A 62 -6.10 9.47 8.42
N SER A 63 -5.04 9.23 7.64
CA SER A 63 -4.61 10.14 6.58
C SER A 63 -4.98 9.65 5.17
N ALA A 64 -5.27 8.36 5.00
CA ALA A 64 -5.65 7.77 3.72
C ALA A 64 -7.07 8.17 3.33
N ASP A 65 -7.34 8.26 2.02
CA ASP A 65 -8.66 8.56 1.47
C ASP A 65 -9.53 7.30 1.29
N LEU A 66 -8.89 6.14 1.13
CA LEU A 66 -9.58 4.87 0.96
C LEU A 66 -8.75 3.71 1.53
N VAL A 67 -9.43 2.81 2.23
CA VAL A 67 -8.88 1.51 2.66
C VAL A 67 -9.63 0.39 1.94
N CYS A 68 -8.91 -0.63 1.49
CA CYS A 68 -9.52 -1.81 0.89
C CYS A 68 -8.98 -3.12 1.47
N PHE A 69 -9.87 -3.88 2.10
CA PHE A 69 -9.58 -5.19 2.68
C PHE A 69 -9.82 -6.28 1.64
N THR A 70 -8.77 -7.04 1.33
CA THR A 70 -8.83 -8.01 0.23
C THR A 70 -9.70 -9.22 0.58
N SER A 71 -10.47 -9.70 -0.39
CA SER A 71 -11.18 -10.98 -0.26
C SER A 71 -10.20 -12.13 -0.58
N GLY A 72 -9.64 -12.74 0.48
CA GLY A 72 -8.62 -13.79 0.37
C GLY A 72 -7.18 -13.29 0.56
N ARG A 73 -6.22 -14.22 0.53
CA ARG A 73 -4.80 -13.93 0.73
C ARG A 73 -4.10 -13.75 -0.61
N ILE A 74 -3.40 -12.64 -0.77
CA ILE A 74 -2.51 -12.41 -1.91
C ILE A 74 -1.35 -13.40 -1.83
N LYS A 75 -1.14 -14.18 -2.88
CA LYS A 75 0.02 -15.07 -3.02
C LYS A 75 1.12 -14.31 -3.74
N PHE A 76 2.24 -14.07 -3.06
CA PHE A 76 3.41 -13.47 -3.67
C PHE A 76 4.16 -14.50 -4.49
N ILE A 77 4.70 -14.08 -5.64
CA ILE A 77 5.66 -14.88 -6.39
C ILE A 77 7.03 -14.63 -5.79
N ASP A 78 7.75 -15.70 -5.48
CA ASP A 78 9.14 -15.63 -5.05
C ASP A 78 10.00 -15.20 -6.26
N GLY A 79 10.67 -14.06 -6.16
CA GLY A 79 11.46 -13.50 -7.26
C GLY A 79 12.70 -14.31 -7.63
N ARG A 80 13.12 -15.28 -6.80
CA ARG A 80 14.24 -16.19 -7.09
C ARG A 80 13.77 -17.46 -7.78
N THR A 81 12.64 -18.02 -7.34
CA THR A 81 12.14 -19.33 -7.84
C THR A 81 11.05 -19.19 -8.90
N MET A 82 10.46 -17.99 -9.06
CA MET A 82 9.30 -17.72 -9.92
C MET A 82 8.07 -18.58 -9.60
N GLN A 83 8.02 -19.16 -8.41
CA GLN A 83 6.90 -19.97 -7.91
C GLN A 83 6.10 -19.19 -6.87
N PRO A 84 4.83 -19.55 -6.62
CA PRO A 84 4.10 -19.03 -5.48
C PRO A 84 4.86 -19.31 -4.18
N GLY A 85 5.18 -18.25 -3.44
CA GLY A 85 5.72 -18.36 -2.09
C GLY A 85 4.68 -18.96 -1.12
N GLY A 86 5.11 -19.18 0.12
CA GLY A 86 4.20 -19.58 1.19
C GLY A 86 3.05 -18.58 1.38
N SER A 87 1.92 -19.06 1.90
CA SER A 87 0.79 -18.17 2.22
C SER A 87 1.21 -17.21 3.34
N PRO A 88 1.10 -15.88 3.16
CA PRO A 88 1.43 -14.93 4.22
C PRO A 88 0.61 -15.21 5.47
N GLY A 89 1.22 -15.08 6.66
CA GLY A 89 0.56 -15.37 7.94
C GLY A 89 -0.60 -14.43 8.28
N ALA A 90 -0.66 -13.26 7.62
CA ALA A 90 -1.69 -12.24 7.81
C ALA A 90 -2.44 -11.95 6.49
N GLY A 91 -3.64 -11.39 6.59
CA GLY A 91 -4.35 -10.82 5.44
C GLY A 91 -3.64 -9.60 4.87
N SER A 92 -4.07 -9.15 3.70
CA SER A 92 -3.56 -7.95 3.04
C SER A 92 -4.58 -6.82 3.10
N VAL A 93 -4.10 -5.60 3.12
CA VAL A 93 -4.91 -4.39 3.03
C VAL A 93 -4.22 -3.41 2.11
N PHE A 94 -5.02 -2.73 1.30
CA PHE A 94 -4.58 -1.60 0.50
C PHE A 94 -5.01 -0.29 1.16
N LEU A 95 -4.12 0.70 1.12
CA LEU A 95 -4.39 2.07 1.54
C LEU A 95 -4.09 2.99 0.36
N ALA A 96 -4.97 3.95 0.07
CA ALA A 96 -4.80 4.90 -1.01
C ALA A 96 -4.87 6.35 -0.50
N TRP A 97 -3.98 7.18 -1.05
CA TRP A 97 -3.97 8.64 -0.90
C TRP A 97 -4.09 9.27 -2.27
N GLY A 98 -4.88 10.33 -2.39
CA GLY A 98 -5.14 11.03 -3.63
C GLY A 98 -6.36 10.49 -4.37
N ALA A 99 -7.01 11.39 -5.13
CA ALA A 99 -8.25 11.10 -5.83
C ALA A 99 -8.07 10.02 -6.90
N THR A 100 -6.92 10.01 -7.58
CA THR A 100 -6.63 9.02 -8.64
C THR A 100 -6.47 7.63 -8.05
N ALA A 101 -5.67 7.51 -6.98
CA ALA A 101 -5.42 6.27 -6.27
C ALA A 101 -6.71 5.71 -5.66
N ALA A 102 -7.47 6.55 -4.95
CA ALA A 102 -8.72 6.14 -4.31
C ALA A 102 -9.76 5.66 -5.33
N ALA A 103 -9.94 6.37 -6.44
CA ALA A 103 -10.85 5.95 -7.50
C ALA A 103 -10.43 4.62 -8.14
N ALA A 104 -9.14 4.47 -8.45
CA ALA A 104 -8.61 3.24 -9.05
C ALA A 104 -8.78 2.04 -8.10
N LEU A 105 -8.45 2.21 -6.82
CA LEU A 105 -8.60 1.15 -5.82
C LEU A 105 -10.07 0.81 -5.56
N GLY A 106 -10.95 1.81 -5.44
CA GLY A 106 -12.39 1.60 -5.24
C GLY A 106 -13.05 0.83 -6.40
N ALA A 107 -12.61 1.05 -7.64
CA ALA A 107 -13.13 0.35 -8.81
C ALA A 107 -12.50 -1.03 -9.07
N SER A 108 -11.52 -1.45 -8.26
CA SER A 108 -10.69 -2.62 -8.55
C SER A 108 -11.38 -3.98 -8.38
N GLY A 109 -12.45 -4.06 -7.58
CA GLY A 109 -13.08 -5.33 -7.21
C GLY A 109 -12.22 -6.26 -6.33
N LEU A 110 -11.13 -5.75 -5.73
CA LEU A 110 -10.19 -6.56 -4.94
C LEU A 110 -10.73 -6.97 -3.55
N GLY A 111 -11.81 -6.35 -3.09
CA GLY A 111 -12.43 -6.67 -1.81
C GLY A 111 -13.37 -5.58 -1.31
N LEU A 112 -13.46 -5.47 0.02
CA LEU A 112 -14.29 -4.48 0.68
C LEU A 112 -13.53 -3.17 0.83
N CYS A 113 -13.92 -2.17 0.06
CA CYS A 113 -13.31 -0.85 0.06
C CYS A 113 -14.20 0.18 0.76
N PHE A 114 -13.60 1.04 1.58
CA PHE A 114 -14.26 2.09 2.34
C PHE A 114 -13.54 3.41 2.12
N HIS A 115 -14.27 4.44 1.71
CA HIS A 115 -13.77 5.81 1.78
C HIS A 115 -13.65 6.22 3.24
N LEU A 116 -12.51 6.84 3.56
CA LEU A 116 -12.23 7.34 4.89
C LEU A 116 -12.41 8.85 4.83
N ASP A 117 -13.57 9.32 5.29
CA ASP A 117 -13.78 10.75 5.50
C ASP A 117 -12.81 11.23 6.57
N SER A 118 -12.38 12.49 6.52
CA SER A 118 -11.44 13.05 7.51
C SER A 118 -12.00 12.88 8.94
N ILE A 119 -11.53 11.85 9.64
CA ILE A 119 -11.89 11.59 11.03
C ILE A 119 -11.10 12.61 11.86
N SER A 120 -11.71 13.76 12.13
CA SER A 120 -11.23 14.69 13.15
C SER A 120 -11.40 14.03 14.52
N GLY A 121 -10.38 13.28 14.94
CA GLY A 121 -10.28 12.68 16.27
C GLY A 121 -9.50 13.55 17.24
#